data_AF-A0A3B9UY97-F1
#
_entry.id   AF-A0A3B9UY97-F1
#
_cell.length_a   1.000
_cell.length_b   1.000
_cell.length_c   1.000
_cell.angle_alpha   90.00
_cell.angle_beta   90.00
_cell.angle_gamma   90.00
#
_symmetry.space_group_name_H-M   'P 1'
#
loop_
_entity.id
_entity.type
_entity.pdbx_description
1 polymer ?
#
loop_
_entity_poly.entity_id
_entity_poly.type
_entity_poly.pdbx_seq_one_letter_code
_entity_poly.pdbx_strand_id
1 'polypeptide(L)'
;MRSASIAELLGALGIKVERIKGGYKGYRAVINEELPKLNEEVTYVVLHGNTGVGKTEILKKLMENNRDVLDLEGFANHRGSILGSVGLGENYSQKHFESLIYEGLKNKKSKYVFIEAESRRIGRVLIPEYIHNRMKEGIHVFIDADLDFRSNLIIN
;
A
#
# COMPACT_ATOMS: atom_id res chain seq x y z
N MET A 1 0.55 16.95 -23.98
CA MET A 1 0.14 16.74 -25.38
C MET A 1 -0.78 15.53 -25.53
N ARG A 2 -0.38 14.29 -25.20
CA ARG A 2 -1.21 13.08 -25.46
C ARG A 2 -2.61 13.05 -24.83
N SER A 3 -2.82 13.56 -23.61
CA SER A 3 -4.15 13.57 -22.98
C SER A 3 -5.00 14.79 -23.33
N ALA A 4 -4.44 15.81 -23.99
CA ALA A 4 -5.18 17.02 -24.37
C ALA A 4 -6.07 16.74 -25.60
N SER A 5 -5.48 16.14 -26.63
CA SER A 5 -6.18 15.80 -27.88
C SER A 5 -7.36 14.84 -27.66
N ILE A 6 -7.23 13.85 -26.76
CA ILE A 6 -8.33 12.95 -26.42
C ILE A 6 -9.45 13.69 -25.68
N ALA A 7 -9.11 14.57 -24.74
CA ALA A 7 -10.12 15.34 -24.00
C ALA A 7 -10.86 16.33 -24.91
N GLU A 8 -10.15 16.94 -25.87
CA GLU A 8 -10.74 17.80 -26.89
C GLU A 8 -11.68 17.01 -27.81
N LEU A 9 -11.27 15.83 -28.27
CA LEU A 9 -12.13 14.95 -29.08
C LEU A 9 -13.40 14.54 -28.33
N LEU A 10 -13.25 14.06 -27.08
CA LEU A 10 -14.39 13.66 -26.25
C LEU A 10 -15.31 14.84 -25.97
N GLY A 11 -14.75 16.02 -25.69
CA GLY A 11 -15.50 17.26 -25.55
C GLY A 11 -16.28 17.62 -26.81
N ALA A 12 -15.68 17.48 -28.00
CA ALA A 12 -16.35 17.70 -29.28
C ALA A 12 -17.50 16.71 -29.55
N LEU A 13 -17.42 15.50 -29.00
CA LEU A 13 -18.50 14.49 -29.03
C LEU A 13 -19.58 14.72 -27.96
N GLY A 14 -19.52 15.84 -27.22
CA GLY A 14 -20.48 16.16 -26.16
C GLY A 14 -20.24 15.43 -24.84
N ILE A 15 -19.11 14.75 -24.68
CA ILE A 15 -18.74 14.04 -23.45
C ILE A 15 -18.00 15.03 -22.53
N LYS A 16 -18.53 15.24 -21.32
CA LYS A 16 -17.85 16.07 -20.33
C LYS A 16 -16.61 15.36 -19.81
N VAL A 17 -15.43 15.95 -20.03
CA VAL A 17 -14.14 15.43 -19.58
C VAL A 17 -13.40 16.49 -18.78
N GLU A 18 -12.95 16.11 -17.58
CA GLU A 18 -12.10 16.93 -16.74
C GLU A 18 -10.65 16.43 -16.80
N ARG A 19 -9.69 17.35 -16.70
CA ARG A 19 -8.27 17.02 -16.68
C ARG A 19 -7.61 17.52 -15.41
N ILE A 20 -6.78 16.68 -14.81
CA ILE A 20 -5.91 17.11 -13.70
C ILE A 20 -4.98 18.21 -14.22
N LYS A 21 -5.02 19.38 -13.58
CA LYS A 21 -4.11 20.49 -13.86
C LYS A 21 -2.66 20.03 -13.67
N GLY A 22 -1.81 20.23 -14.68
CA GLY A 22 -0.42 19.74 -14.69
C GLY A 22 -0.28 18.24 -14.98
N GLY A 23 -1.38 17.52 -15.26
CA GLY A 23 -1.39 16.10 -15.60
C GLY A 23 -0.78 15.22 -14.50
N TYR A 24 -0.15 14.12 -14.90
CA TYR A 24 0.49 13.19 -13.96
C TYR A 24 1.59 13.87 -13.10
N LYS A 25 2.31 14.85 -13.66
CA LYS A 25 3.31 15.61 -12.90
C LYS A 25 2.64 16.44 -11.79
N GLY A 26 1.51 17.08 -12.09
CA GLY A 26 0.69 17.80 -11.11
C GLY A 26 0.16 16.87 -10.01
N TYR A 27 -0.40 15.73 -10.38
CA TYR A 27 -0.83 14.71 -9.41
C TYR A 27 0.32 14.24 -8.50
N ARG A 28 1.50 14.00 -9.07
CA ARG A 28 2.69 13.61 -8.30
C ARG A 28 3.17 14.70 -7.35
N ALA A 29 3.04 15.97 -7.71
CA ALA A 29 3.36 17.07 -6.81
C ALA A 29 2.44 17.06 -5.59
N VAL A 30 1.13 16.84 -5.79
CA VAL A 30 0.15 16.70 -4.68
C VAL A 30 0.53 15.55 -3.76
N ILE A 31 0.83 14.36 -4.30
CA ILE A 31 1.22 13.21 -3.46
C ILE A 31 2.48 13.52 -2.64
N ASN A 32 3.50 14.09 -3.28
CA ASN A 32 4.75 14.39 -2.60
C ASN A 32 4.56 15.40 -1.45
N GLU A 33 3.60 16.30 -1.58
CA GLU A 33 3.29 17.31 -0.57
C GLU A 33 2.38 16.77 0.55
N GLU A 34 1.33 16.03 0.20
CA GLU A 34 0.27 15.64 1.12
C GLU A 34 0.54 14.32 1.83
N LEU A 35 1.25 13.38 1.20
CA LEU A 35 1.50 12.06 1.80
C LEU A 35 2.26 12.14 3.14
N PRO A 36 3.32 12.98 3.30
CA PRO A 36 3.96 13.15 4.60
C PRO A 36 2.99 13.68 5.68
N LYS A 37 2.16 14.69 5.34
CA LYS A 37 1.18 15.30 6.26
C LYS A 37 0.14 14.27 6.72
N LEU A 38 -0.42 13.51 5.77
CA LEU A 38 -1.40 12.45 6.08
C LEU A 38 -0.82 11.37 6.99
N ASN A 39 0.46 11.04 6.84
CA ASN A 39 1.15 10.04 7.65
C ASN A 39 1.35 10.48 9.11
N GLU A 40 1.48 11.79 9.39
CA GLU A 40 1.64 12.29 10.76
C GLU A 40 0.42 11.98 11.63
N GLU A 41 -0.77 11.98 11.03
CA GLU A 41 -2.05 11.69 11.69
C GLU A 41 -2.28 10.19 11.96
N VAL A 42 -1.36 9.32 11.51
CA VAL A 42 -1.50 7.87 11.58
C VAL A 42 -0.74 7.31 12.79
N THR A 43 -1.38 6.36 13.46
CA THR A 43 -0.76 5.42 14.39
C THR A 43 -0.81 4.04 13.75
N TYR A 44 0.35 3.53 13.32
CA TYR A 44 0.42 2.20 12.72
C TYR A 44 0.24 1.11 13.78
N VAL A 45 -0.57 0.10 13.46
CA VAL A 45 -0.64 -1.16 14.20
C VAL A 45 0.09 -2.21 13.37
N VAL A 46 1.34 -2.48 13.75
CA VAL A 46 2.28 -3.30 12.98
C VAL A 46 2.18 -4.75 13.45
N LEU A 47 1.79 -5.63 12.52
CA LEU A 47 1.67 -7.06 12.75
C LEU A 47 3.00 -7.76 12.47
N HIS A 48 3.62 -8.27 13.54
CA HIS A 48 4.84 -9.08 13.52
C HIS A 48 4.50 -10.56 13.60
N GLY A 49 5.45 -11.40 13.23
CA GLY A 49 5.34 -12.84 13.37
C GLY A 49 6.07 -13.58 12.26
N ASN A 50 6.31 -14.87 12.48
CA ASN A 50 7.04 -15.70 11.53
C ASN A 50 6.26 -15.91 10.21
N THR A 51 6.90 -16.47 9.19
CA THR A 51 6.20 -16.95 7.99
C THR A 51 5.22 -18.05 8.37
N GLY A 52 4.03 -18.04 7.75
CA GLY A 52 2.99 -19.04 7.97
C GLY A 52 2.12 -18.80 9.21
N VAL A 53 2.25 -17.68 9.94
CA VAL A 53 1.40 -17.38 11.11
C VAL A 53 0.05 -16.74 10.77
N GLY A 54 -0.25 -16.53 9.48
CA GLY A 54 -1.54 -16.00 9.02
C GLY A 54 -1.71 -14.47 9.08
N LYS A 55 -0.62 -13.69 9.10
CA LYS A 55 -0.68 -12.22 9.10
C LYS A 55 -1.54 -11.66 7.96
N THR A 56 -1.35 -12.18 6.76
CA THR A 56 -2.08 -11.74 5.56
C THR A 56 -3.57 -12.04 5.66
N GLU A 57 -3.95 -13.20 6.22
CA GLU A 57 -5.36 -13.56 6.47
C GLU A 57 -5.98 -12.67 7.56
N ILE A 58 -5.20 -12.29 8.58
CA ILE A 58 -5.63 -11.31 9.59
C ILE A 58 -5.88 -9.94 8.95
N LEU A 59 -4.95 -9.46 8.11
CA LEU A 59 -5.14 -8.19 7.38
C LEU A 59 -6.39 -8.22 6.48
N LYS A 60 -6.64 -9.32 5.76
CA LYS A 60 -7.86 -9.49 4.96
C LYS A 60 -9.12 -9.40 5.80
N LYS A 61 -9.18 -10.13 6.92
CA LYS A 61 -10.32 -10.06 7.86
C LYS A 61 -10.49 -8.66 8.43
N LEU A 62 -9.42 -7.93 8.70
CA LEU A 62 -9.51 -6.54 9.16
C LEU A 62 -10.15 -5.64 8.09
N MET A 63 -9.77 -5.79 6.83
CA MET A 63 -10.41 -5.08 5.71
C MET A 63 -11.90 -5.41 5.59
N GLU A 64 -12.26 -6.70 5.66
CA GLU A 64 -13.66 -7.16 5.64
C GLU A 64 -14.49 -6.55 6.79
N ASN A 65 -13.84 -6.32 7.94
CA ASN A 65 -14.44 -5.66 9.10
C ASN A 65 -14.32 -4.13 9.06
N ASN A 66 -14.14 -3.53 7.88
CA ASN A 66 -14.05 -2.09 7.65
C ASN A 66 -12.96 -1.38 8.47
N ARG A 67 -11.84 -2.07 8.75
CA ARG A 67 -10.65 -1.44 9.34
C ARG A 67 -9.71 -0.94 8.25
N ASP A 68 -8.98 0.14 8.56
CA ASP A 68 -8.00 0.71 7.64
C ASP A 68 -6.73 -0.16 7.63
N VAL A 69 -6.36 -0.63 6.45
CA VAL A 69 -5.19 -1.50 6.24
C VAL A 69 -4.35 -0.94 5.10
N LEU A 70 -3.03 -0.92 5.27
CA LEU A 70 -2.09 -0.73 4.16
C LEU A 70 -1.43 -2.07 3.82
N ASP A 71 -1.87 -2.66 2.71
CA ASP A 71 -1.26 -3.86 2.13
C ASP A 71 -0.01 -3.45 1.31
N LEU A 72 1.11 -3.22 2.01
CA LEU A 72 2.34 -2.76 1.36
C LEU A 72 2.90 -3.77 0.35
N GLU A 73 2.73 -5.07 0.61
CA GLU A 73 3.15 -6.12 -0.31
C GLU A 73 2.31 -6.10 -1.59
N GLY A 74 0.98 -6.04 -1.44
CA GLY A 74 0.06 -5.88 -2.56
C GLY A 74 0.34 -4.59 -3.35
N PHE A 75 0.65 -3.49 -2.67
CA PHE A 75 1.01 -2.22 -3.32
C PHE A 75 2.37 -2.27 -4.01
N ALA A 76 3.26 -3.20 -3.65
CA ALA A 76 4.51 -3.44 -4.35
C ALA A 76 4.33 -4.42 -5.53
N ASN A 77 3.17 -5.09 -5.63
CA ASN A 77 2.96 -6.30 -6.42
C ASN A 77 4.00 -7.37 -6.06
N HIS A 78 4.16 -7.63 -4.77
CA HIS A 78 5.14 -8.54 -4.18
C HIS A 78 4.45 -9.48 -3.17
N ARG A 79 5.12 -10.55 -2.75
CA ARG A 79 4.72 -11.44 -1.65
C ARG A 79 5.87 -11.62 -0.66
N GLY A 80 5.58 -11.88 0.60
CA GLY A 80 6.54 -11.87 1.72
C GLY A 80 7.46 -13.08 1.81
N SER A 81 7.83 -13.64 0.66
CA SER A 81 8.70 -14.81 0.56
C SER A 81 9.89 -14.53 -0.36
N ILE A 82 10.91 -15.39 -0.25
CA ILE A 82 12.10 -15.37 -1.14
C ILE A 82 11.70 -15.53 -2.62
N LEU A 83 10.56 -16.19 -2.88
CA LEU A 83 9.97 -16.34 -4.21
C LEU A 83 8.90 -15.28 -4.49
N GLY A 84 8.95 -14.15 -3.76
CA GLY A 84 7.88 -13.17 -3.68
C GLY A 84 7.49 -12.53 -5.01
N SER A 85 8.38 -12.53 -6.00
CA SER A 85 8.14 -12.02 -7.35
C SER A 85 7.74 -13.10 -8.36
N VAL A 86 7.82 -14.38 -8.02
CA VAL A 86 7.58 -15.48 -8.95
C VAL A 86 6.09 -15.56 -9.30
N GLY A 87 5.78 -15.53 -10.59
CA GLY A 87 4.39 -15.56 -11.08
C GLY A 87 3.62 -14.26 -10.90
N LEU A 88 4.22 -13.24 -10.25
CA LEU A 88 3.72 -11.88 -10.28
C LEU A 88 4.27 -11.22 -11.55
N GLY A 89 3.42 -10.46 -12.25
CA GLY A 89 3.83 -9.72 -13.45
C GLY A 89 4.86 -8.63 -13.14
N GLU A 90 4.88 -7.56 -13.92
CA GLU A 90 5.80 -6.46 -13.60
C GLU A 90 5.50 -5.87 -12.21
N ASN A 91 6.53 -5.80 -11.36
CA ASN A 91 6.46 -5.12 -10.07
C ASN A 91 5.99 -3.68 -10.25
N TYR A 92 5.42 -3.06 -9.22
CA TYR A 92 5.00 -1.66 -9.34
C TYR A 92 6.19 -0.69 -9.29
N SER A 93 6.04 0.47 -9.93
CA SER A 93 7.06 1.53 -9.87
C SER A 93 6.97 2.26 -8.53
N GLN A 94 8.06 2.89 -8.08
CA GLN A 94 8.06 3.69 -6.84
C GLN A 94 6.93 4.73 -6.81
N LYS A 95 6.68 5.41 -7.94
CA LYS A 95 5.62 6.41 -8.03
C LYS A 95 4.22 5.79 -7.94
N HIS A 96 4.04 4.58 -8.43
CA HIS A 96 2.74 3.91 -8.30
C HIS A 96 2.53 3.39 -6.88
N PHE A 97 3.55 2.80 -6.27
CA PHE A 97 3.54 2.38 -4.87
C PHE A 97 3.16 3.52 -3.92
N GLU A 98 3.83 4.67 -4.03
CA GLU A 98 3.51 5.85 -3.20
C GLU A 98 2.10 6.41 -3.49
N SER A 99 1.61 6.30 -4.72
CA SER A 99 0.24 6.68 -5.05
C SER A 99 -0.78 5.78 -4.35
N LEU A 100 -0.55 4.46 -4.30
CA LEU A 100 -1.42 3.52 -3.59
C LEU A 100 -1.43 3.76 -2.08
N ILE A 101 -0.26 4.04 -1.48
CA ILE A 101 -0.18 4.43 -0.07
C ILE A 101 -0.98 5.72 0.17
N TYR A 102 -0.81 6.73 -0.68
CA TYR A 102 -1.56 7.98 -0.58
C TYR A 102 -3.08 7.76 -0.64
N GLU A 103 -3.57 6.97 -1.59
CA GLU A 103 -5.00 6.66 -1.66
C GLU A 103 -5.49 5.89 -0.42
N GLY A 104 -4.68 4.94 0.09
CA GLY A 104 -5.00 4.22 1.33
C GLY A 104 -5.10 5.15 2.54
N LEU A 105 -4.14 6.04 2.72
CA LEU A 105 -4.13 6.98 3.85
C LEU A 105 -5.13 8.12 3.72
N LYS A 106 -5.40 8.60 2.51
CA LYS A 106 -6.38 9.64 2.26
C LYS A 106 -7.80 9.19 2.61
N ASN A 107 -8.11 7.93 2.35
CA ASN A 107 -9.45 7.37 2.60
C ASN A 107 -9.58 6.69 3.98
N LYS A 108 -8.58 6.86 4.86
CA LYS A 108 -8.59 6.28 6.21
C LYS A 108 -9.79 6.80 7.01
N LYS A 109 -10.47 5.90 7.73
CA LYS A 109 -11.62 6.24 8.60
C LYS A 109 -11.20 6.41 10.06
N SER A 110 -10.02 5.92 10.41
CA SER A 110 -9.43 5.91 11.75
C SER A 110 -7.99 6.40 11.70
N LYS A 111 -7.51 6.89 12.85
CA LYS A 111 -6.06 7.13 13.04
C LYS A 111 -5.26 5.83 13.11
N TYR A 112 -5.90 4.71 13.45
CA TYR A 112 -5.25 3.40 13.54
C TYR A 112 -5.28 2.69 12.19
N VAL A 113 -4.10 2.43 11.65
CA VAL A 113 -3.93 1.78 10.34
C VAL A 113 -3.11 0.52 10.53
N PHE A 114 -3.66 -0.63 10.16
CA PHE A 114 -3.00 -1.92 10.30
C PHE A 114 -2.05 -2.16 9.13
N ILE A 115 -0.90 -2.75 9.42
CA ILE A 115 0.16 -2.99 8.45
C ILE A 115 0.97 -4.23 8.84
N GLU A 116 1.50 -4.94 7.85
CA GLU A 116 2.46 -6.01 8.11
C GLU A 116 3.86 -5.44 8.41
N ALA A 117 4.58 -6.15 9.29
CA ALA A 117 5.96 -5.86 9.60
C ALA A 117 6.88 -6.17 8.41
N GLU A 118 7.00 -5.21 7.50
CA GLU A 118 7.89 -5.33 6.33
C GLU A 118 9.23 -4.64 6.54
N SER A 119 10.24 -5.13 5.83
CA SER A 119 11.51 -4.41 5.71
C SER A 119 11.29 -3.10 4.92
N ARG A 120 12.19 -2.12 5.07
CA ARG A 120 12.10 -0.86 4.30
C ARG A 120 12.04 -1.08 2.79
N ARG A 121 12.56 -2.20 2.27
CA ARG A 121 12.54 -2.55 0.85
C ARG A 121 11.59 -3.72 0.62
N ILE A 122 10.65 -3.54 -0.30
CA ILE A 122 9.74 -4.59 -0.76
C ILE A 122 9.97 -4.76 -2.27
N GLY A 123 10.62 -5.87 -2.66
CA GLY A 123 11.11 -6.05 -4.02
C GLY A 123 11.96 -4.87 -4.51
N ARG A 124 11.45 -4.14 -5.51
CA ARG A 124 12.14 -2.98 -6.11
C ARG A 124 11.76 -1.61 -5.52
N VAL A 125 10.71 -1.55 -4.70
CA VAL A 125 10.23 -0.29 -4.11
C VAL A 125 10.77 -0.11 -2.69
N LEU A 126 10.78 1.14 -2.25
CA LEU A 126 11.19 1.52 -0.91
C LEU A 126 10.02 2.19 -0.20
N ILE A 127 9.74 1.74 1.03
CA ILE A 127 8.87 2.46 1.94
C ILE A 127 9.52 3.82 2.23
N PRO A 128 8.79 4.95 2.02
CA PRO A 128 9.31 6.26 2.37
C PRO A 128 9.74 6.32 3.84
N GLU A 129 10.83 7.04 4.10
CA GLU A 129 11.49 7.03 5.41
C GLU A 129 10.57 7.48 6.55
N TYR A 130 9.77 8.52 6.31
CA TYR A 130 8.82 9.04 7.30
C TYR A 130 7.72 8.02 7.64
N ILE A 131 7.27 7.19 6.68
CA ILE A 131 6.34 6.09 6.96
C ILE A 131 7.04 5.01 7.75
N HIS A 132 8.22 4.57 7.31
CA HIS A 132 8.96 3.50 7.97
C HIS A 132 9.36 3.86 9.41
N ASN A 133 9.74 5.11 9.67
CA ASN A 133 10.00 5.58 11.03
C ASN A 133 8.72 5.59 11.87
N ARG A 134 7.60 6.04 11.30
CA ARG A 134 6.30 6.01 11.99
C ARG A 134 5.81 4.59 12.29
N MET A 135 6.10 3.63 11.42
CA MET A 135 5.84 2.21 11.69
C MET A 135 6.62 1.72 12.91
N LYS A 136 7.89 2.11 13.07
CA LYS A 136 8.71 1.74 14.25
C LYS A 136 8.23 2.37 15.55
N GLU A 137 7.57 3.52 15.48
CA GLU A 137 6.97 4.20 16.63
C GLU A 137 5.54 3.71 16.92
N GLY A 138 5.01 2.82 16.07
CA GLY A 138 3.64 2.35 16.13
C GLY A 138 3.35 1.40 17.30
N ILE A 139 2.17 0.82 17.26
CA ILE A 139 1.76 -0.26 18.16
C ILE A 139 2.20 -1.57 17.53
N HIS A 140 3.03 -2.34 18.24
CA HIS A 140 3.55 -3.61 17.75
C HIS A 140 2.75 -4.78 18.33
N VAL A 141 2.21 -5.62 17.44
CA VAL A 141 1.46 -6.83 17.81
C VAL A 141 2.22 -8.03 17.25
N PHE A 142 2.71 -8.90 18.13
CA PHE A 142 3.34 -10.15 17.72
C PHE A 142 2.31 -11.27 17.61
N ILE A 143 2.20 -11.86 16.43
CA ILE A 143 1.34 -13.01 16.15
C ILE A 143 2.19 -14.26 16.22
N ASP A 144 1.81 -15.16 17.11
CA ASP A 144 2.44 -16.46 17.27
C ASP A 144 1.48 -17.58 16.88
N ALA A 145 2.06 -18.67 16.39
CA ALA A 145 1.35 -19.89 16.04
C ALA A 145 2.30 -21.08 16.16
N ASP A 146 1.76 -22.24 16.54
CA ASP A 146 2.54 -23.47 16.63
C ASP A 146 3.09 -23.92 15.25
N LEU A 147 4.06 -24.83 15.28
CA LEU A 147 4.72 -25.33 14.08
C LEU A 147 3.75 -26.08 13.15
N ASP A 148 2.74 -26.75 13.71
CA ASP A 148 1.78 -27.52 12.95
C ASP A 148 0.87 -26.60 12.12
N PHE A 149 0.35 -25.53 12.74
CA PHE A 149 -0.41 -24.49 12.05
C PHE A 149 0.41 -23.84 10.94
N ARG A 150 1.65 -23.46 11.26
CA ARG A 150 2.54 -22.77 10.30
C ARG A 150 2.90 -23.66 9.11
N SER A 151 3.22 -24.93 9.36
CA SER A 151 3.56 -25.87 8.29
C SER A 151 2.36 -26.11 7.37
N ASN A 152 1.17 -26.31 7.93
CA ASN A 152 -0.06 -26.46 7.16
C ASN A 152 -0.37 -25.22 6.31
N LEU A 153 -0.17 -24.00 6.84
CA LEU A 153 -0.44 -22.78 6.08
C LEU A 153 0.59 -22.53 4.96
N ILE A 154 1.83 -23.01 5.10
CA ILE A 154 2.89 -22.81 4.10
C ILE A 154 2.77 -23.81 2.94
N ILE A 155 2.31 -25.03 3.22
CA ILE A 155 2.18 -26.10 2.21
C ILE A 155 0.94 -25.89 1.31
N ASN A 156 -0.11 -25.25 1.85
CA ASN A 156 -1.31 -24.88 1.10
C ASN A 156 -1.10 -23.63 0.25
#